data_AF-A0AA87ZN95-F1
#
_entry.id   AF-A0AA87ZN95-F1
#
_cell.length_a   1.000
_cell.length_b   1.000
_cell.length_c   1.000
_cell.angle_alpha   90.00
_cell.angle_beta   90.00
_cell.angle_gamma   90.00
#
_symmetry.space_group_name_H-M   'P 1'
#
loop_
_entity.id
_entity.type
_entity.pdbx_description
1 polymer ?
#
loop_
_entity_poly.entity_id
_entity_poly.type
_entity_poly.pdbx_seq_one_letter_code
_entity_poly.pdbx_strand_id
1 'polypeptide(L)'
;MQSIEEDNLFDIVDARVMKEAKRDSMVAFAVLAKRCLNLKGRKRPTMKDVAAVLEEIQKSEKASDAQEPNVEEVESVIKVPDQPWDLFSTSAWSAASGEPAGPSGSSSDKLPLFSHITQ
;
A
#
# COMPACT_ATOMS: atom_id res chain seq x y z
N MET A 1 -19.89 -5.58 -4.60
CA MET A 1 -18.72 -6.30 -5.15
C MET A 1 -19.22 -7.67 -5.59
N GLN A 2 -20.04 -7.68 -6.65
CA GLN A 2 -20.77 -8.86 -7.12
C GLN A 2 -19.87 -9.79 -7.93
N SER A 3 -18.83 -9.26 -8.59
CA SER A 3 -17.91 -10.05 -9.43
C SER A 3 -17.13 -11.16 -8.70
N ILE A 4 -16.87 -11.02 -7.40
CA ILE A 4 -16.24 -12.08 -6.58
C ILE A 4 -17.25 -13.18 -6.22
N GLU A 5 -18.53 -12.81 -6.17
CA GLU A 5 -19.65 -13.67 -5.78
C GLU A 5 -20.25 -14.40 -6.99
N GLU A 6 -19.98 -13.92 -8.20
CA GLU A 6 -20.49 -14.41 -9.48
C GLU A 6 -19.43 -15.10 -10.35
N ASP A 7 -18.31 -15.56 -9.76
CA ASP A 7 -17.16 -16.21 -10.45
C ASP A 7 -16.47 -15.40 -11.58
N ASN A 8 -16.93 -14.18 -11.85
CA ASN A 8 -16.39 -13.27 -12.87
C ASN A 8 -15.14 -12.50 -12.40
N LEU A 9 -14.43 -13.00 -11.39
CA LEU A 9 -13.21 -12.36 -10.87
C LEU A 9 -12.16 -12.19 -11.97
N PHE A 10 -12.00 -13.20 -12.82
CA PHE A 10 -10.96 -13.23 -13.84
C PHE A 10 -11.26 -12.31 -15.03
N ASP A 11 -12.51 -11.88 -15.21
CA ASP A 11 -12.89 -10.97 -16.31
C ASP A 11 -12.53 -9.51 -16.02
N ILE A 12 -12.36 -9.17 -14.75
CA ILE A 12 -12.07 -7.80 -14.29
C ILE A 12 -10.60 -7.59 -13.92
N VAL A 13 -9.84 -8.67 -13.72
CA VAL A 13 -8.43 -8.58 -13.35
C VAL A 13 -7.59 -8.25 -14.58
N ASP A 14 -6.65 -7.32 -14.43
CA ASP A 14 -5.72 -6.93 -15.50
C ASP A 14 -5.02 -8.16 -16.09
N ALA A 15 -4.96 -8.23 -17.42
CA ALA A 15 -4.40 -9.37 -18.14
C ALA A 15 -2.93 -9.67 -17.78
N ARG A 16 -2.16 -8.66 -17.34
CA ARG A 16 -0.79 -8.88 -16.86
C ARG A 16 -0.78 -9.66 -15.56
N VAL A 17 -1.67 -9.31 -14.63
CA VAL A 17 -1.81 -10.00 -13.35
C VAL A 17 -2.29 -11.44 -13.56
N MET A 18 -3.21 -11.68 -14.51
CA MET A 18 -3.65 -13.03 -14.87
C MET A 18 -2.52 -13.93 -15.40
N LYS A 19 -1.48 -13.35 -15.99
CA LYS A 19 -0.33 -14.08 -16.51
C LYS A 19 0.70 -14.43 -15.43
N GLU A 20 0.80 -13.58 -14.41
CA GLU A 20 1.87 -13.64 -13.40
C GLU A 20 1.42 -14.33 -12.10
N ALA A 21 0.17 -14.12 -11.69
CA ALA A 21 -0.34 -14.63 -10.41
C ALA A 21 -1.05 -15.99 -10.55
N LYS A 22 -0.91 -16.84 -9.53
CA LYS A 22 -1.65 -18.11 -9.43
C LYS A 22 -3.13 -17.82 -9.17
N ARG A 23 -4.03 -18.62 -9.77
CA ARG A 23 -5.49 -18.43 -9.61
C ARG A 23 -5.92 -18.41 -8.14
N ASP A 24 -5.36 -19.31 -7.33
CA ASP A 24 -5.71 -19.40 -5.90
C ASP A 24 -5.28 -18.15 -5.12
N SER A 25 -4.09 -17.60 -5.42
CA SER A 25 -3.64 -16.34 -4.86
C SER A 25 -4.57 -15.20 -5.23
N MET A 26 -4.99 -15.14 -6.50
CA MET A 26 -5.93 -14.12 -6.97
C MET A 26 -7.26 -14.19 -6.23
N VAL A 27 -7.79 -15.40 -6.02
CA VAL A 27 -9.02 -15.60 -5.24
C VAL A 27 -8.82 -15.17 -3.79
N ALA A 28 -7.70 -15.52 -3.15
CA ALA A 28 -7.40 -15.12 -1.79
C ALA A 28 -7.29 -13.59 -1.65
N PHE A 29 -6.60 -12.92 -2.57
CA PHE A 29 -6.52 -11.46 -2.66
C PHE A 29 -7.90 -10.82 -2.83
N ALA A 30 -8.73 -11.38 -3.72
CA ALA A 30 -10.07 -10.87 -3.96
C ALA A 30 -10.94 -10.99 -2.69
N VAL A 31 -10.90 -12.13 -2.00
CA VAL A 31 -11.60 -12.31 -0.72
C VAL A 31 -11.11 -11.30 0.32
N LEU A 32 -9.81 -11.05 0.41
CA LEU A 32 -9.25 -10.03 1.30
C LEU A 32 -9.75 -8.63 0.93
N ALA A 33 -9.72 -8.25 -0.35
CA ALA A 33 -10.24 -6.98 -0.83
C ALA A 33 -11.74 -6.80 -0.51
N LYS A 34 -12.55 -7.87 -0.66
CA LYS A 34 -13.98 -7.87 -0.27
C LYS A 34 -14.17 -7.58 1.22
N ARG A 35 -13.29 -8.09 2.09
CA ARG A 35 -13.30 -7.78 3.52
C ARG A 35 -12.88 -6.34 3.80
N CYS A 36 -11.84 -5.84 3.14
CA CYS A 36 -11.38 -4.45 3.27
C CYS A 36 -12.43 -3.42 2.81
N LEU A 37 -13.17 -3.74 1.75
CA LEU A 37 -14.20 -2.89 1.16
C LEU A 37 -15.58 -3.05 1.82
N ASN A 38 -15.66 -3.66 3.01
CA ASN A 38 -16.93 -3.80 3.71
C ASN A 38 -17.55 -2.42 3.99
N LEU A 39 -18.84 -2.25 3.66
CA LEU A 39 -19.58 -1.00 3.90
C LEU A 39 -19.70 -0.69 5.40
N LYS A 40 -19.70 -1.73 6.24
CA LYS A 40 -19.66 -1.57 7.69
C LYS A 40 -18.21 -1.44 8.12
N GLY A 41 -17.74 -0.21 8.35
CA GLY A 41 -16.33 0.09 8.70
C GLY A 41 -15.78 -0.77 9.85
N ARG A 42 -16.57 -0.99 10.90
CA ARG A 42 -16.20 -1.85 12.05
C ARG A 42 -15.99 -3.34 11.73
N LYS A 43 -16.40 -3.79 10.53
CA LYS A 43 -16.18 -5.15 10.03
C LYS A 43 -14.95 -5.25 9.11
N ARG A 44 -14.32 -4.12 8.78
CA ARG A 44 -13.09 -4.13 7.99
C ARG A 44 -11.97 -4.72 8.86
N PRO A 45 -11.08 -5.53 8.27
CA PRO A 45 -9.92 -6.05 8.98
C PRO A 45 -9.01 -4.90 9.41
N THR A 46 -8.20 -5.14 10.44
CA THR A 46 -7.14 -4.20 10.81
C THR A 46 -5.98 -4.33 9.82
N MET A 47 -5.14 -3.30 9.68
CA MET A 47 -3.95 -3.40 8.81
C MET A 47 -2.99 -4.51 9.25
N LYS A 48 -2.97 -4.85 10.55
CA LYS A 48 -2.21 -6.00 11.06
C LYS A 48 -2.74 -7.32 10.50
N ASP A 49 -4.06 -7.50 10.48
CA ASP A 49 -4.68 -8.70 9.91
C ASP A 49 -4.46 -8.75 8.39
N VAL A 50 -4.58 -7.61 7.71
CA VAL A 50 -4.32 -7.51 6.27
C VAL A 50 -2.87 -7.91 5.95
N ALA A 51 -1.90 -7.38 6.69
CA ALA A 51 -0.49 -7.72 6.51
C ALA A 51 -0.24 -9.23 6.73
N ALA A 52 -0.79 -9.79 7.81
CA ALA A 52 -0.65 -11.23 8.11
C ALA A 52 -1.20 -12.11 6.97
N VAL A 53 -2.39 -11.80 6.46
CA VAL A 53 -2.98 -12.56 5.34
C VAL A 53 -2.15 -12.41 4.06
N LEU A 54 -1.63 -11.22 3.77
CA LEU A 54 -0.78 -11.00 2.60
C LEU A 54 0.54 -11.79 2.67
N GLU A 55 1.16 -11.85 3.85
CA GLU A 55 2.35 -12.67 4.06
C GLU A 55 2.06 -14.16 3.83
N GLU A 56 0.90 -14.66 4.26
CA GLU A 56 0.47 -16.04 4.03
C GLU A 56 0.29 -16.34 2.53
N ILE A 57 -0.38 -15.45 1.80
CA ILE A 57 -0.57 -15.59 0.35
C ILE A 57 0.80 -15.66 -0.36
N GLN A 58 1.72 -14.74 -0.04
CA GLN A 58 3.06 -14.74 -0.63
C GLN A 58 3.87 -16.00 -0.32
N LYS A 59 3.77 -16.53 0.92
CA LYS A 59 4.46 -17.78 1.30
C LYS A 59 3.91 -18.98 0.53
N SER A 60 2.60 -19.03 0.31
CA SER A 60 1.96 -20.11 -0.44
C SER A 60 2.39 -20.14 -1.92
N GLU A 61 2.68 -18.98 -2.50
CA GLU A 61 3.20 -18.90 -3.87
C GLU A 61 4.62 -19.45 -3.99
N LYS A 62 5.49 -19.11 -3.03
CA LYS A 62 6.90 -19.54 -3.00
C LYS A 62 7.04 -21.04 -2.73
N ALA A 63 6.18 -21.61 -1.89
CA ALA A 63 6.23 -23.04 -1.55
C ALA A 63 5.88 -23.97 -2.73
N SER A 64 5.11 -23.48 -3.70
CA SER A 64 4.71 -24.28 -4.87
C SER A 64 5.71 -24.24 -6.03
N ASP A 65 6.74 -23.40 -5.95
CA ASP A 65 7.82 -23.33 -6.95
C ASP A 65 9.10 -24.06 -6.50
N ALA A 66 9.10 -24.68 -5.31
CA ALA A 66 10.22 -25.45 -4.78
C ALA A 66 10.15 -26.92 -5.23
N GLN A 67 10.55 -27.17 -6.49
CA GLN A 67 11.13 -28.46 -6.88
C GLN A 67 12.65 -28.27 -7.07
N GLU A 68 13.40 -28.86 -6.13
CA GLU A 68 14.86 -29.00 -5.99
C GLU A 68 15.74 -27.76 -5.60
N PRO A 69 16.72 -27.95 -4.69
CA PRO A 69 17.55 -26.90 -4.15
C PRO A 69 18.84 -26.73 -4.95
N ASN A 70 19.05 -25.54 -5.52
CA ASN A 70 20.40 -24.98 -5.61
C ASN A 70 20.41 -23.69 -4.80
N VAL A 71 21.29 -23.68 -3.81
CA VAL A 71 21.69 -22.50 -3.07
C VAL A 71 22.05 -21.38 -4.05
N GLU A 72 21.37 -20.25 -3.93
CA GLU A 72 21.93 -18.91 -4.13
C GLU A 72 20.89 -17.91 -3.65
N GLU A 73 21.22 -17.29 -2.52
CA GLU A 73 20.53 -16.16 -1.92
C GLU A 73 20.44 -15.02 -2.95
N VAL A 74 19.32 -14.93 -3.66
CA VAL A 74 18.98 -13.70 -4.38
C VAL A 74 18.10 -12.86 -3.47
N GLU A 75 18.77 -12.00 -2.71
CA GLU A 75 18.23 -10.78 -2.16
C GLU A 75 17.47 -10.06 -3.28
N SER A 76 16.15 -10.24 -3.35
CA SER A 76 15.31 -9.42 -4.19
C SER A 76 15.22 -8.05 -3.52
N VAL A 77 16.26 -7.25 -3.70
CA VAL A 77 16.23 -5.82 -3.45
C VAL A 77 15.04 -5.30 -4.24
N ILE A 78 13.95 -5.02 -3.54
CA ILE A 78 12.88 -4.17 -4.07
C ILE A 78 13.56 -2.83 -4.31
N LYS A 79 14.01 -2.61 -5.55
CA LYS A 79 14.48 -1.30 -5.97
C LYS A 79 13.22 -0.45 -6.10
N VAL A 80 12.76 0.07 -4.96
CA VAL A 80 11.84 1.20 -4.91
C VAL A 80 12.52 2.29 -5.74
N PRO A 81 11.94 2.71 -6.88
CA PRO A 81 12.43 3.90 -7.55
C PRO A 81 12.36 5.02 -6.52
N ASP A 82 13.50 5.68 -6.28
CA ASP A 82 13.58 6.89 -5.47
C ASP A 82 12.77 7.98 -6.18
N GLN A 83 11.46 7.93 -5.99
CA GLN A 83 10.52 8.97 -6.34
C GLN A 83 9.90 9.40 -5.01
N PRO A 84 10.49 10.42 -4.38
CA PRO A 84 9.92 11.03 -3.19
C PRO A 84 8.54 11.56 -3.56
N TRP A 85 7.50 11.00 -2.95
CA TRP A 85 6.15 11.53 -2.94
C TRP A 85 6.10 12.97 -2.34
N ASP A 86 7.24 13.49 -1.89
CA ASP A 86 7.47 14.84 -1.38
C ASP A 86 7.54 15.96 -2.44
N LEU A 87 7.59 15.67 -3.75
CA LEU A 87 7.52 16.74 -4.76
C LEU A 87 6.14 17.39 -4.90
N PHE A 88 5.12 16.94 -4.17
CA PHE A 88 3.82 17.62 -4.12
C PHE A 88 3.65 18.59 -2.95
N SER A 89 4.65 18.71 -2.07
CA SER A 89 4.54 19.54 -0.85
C SER A 89 5.66 20.57 -0.74
N THR A 90 5.80 21.45 -1.72
CA THR A 90 6.42 22.76 -1.46
C THR A 90 5.63 23.87 -2.16
N SER A 91 4.84 24.60 -1.37
CA SER A 91 4.41 25.94 -1.74
C SER A 91 5.66 26.78 -2.01
N ALA A 92 5.77 27.32 -3.23
CA ALA A 92 6.82 28.23 -3.65
C ALA A 92 6.86 29.46 -2.74
N TRP A 93 7.82 29.50 -1.81
CA TRP A 93 8.27 30.75 -1.21
C TRP A 93 9.76 30.88 -1.52
N SER A 94 10.07 31.81 -2.40
CA SER A 94 11.42 32.36 -2.52
C SER A 94 11.30 33.85 -2.60
N ALA A 95 11.80 34.51 -1.56
CA ALA A 95 12.48 35.82 -1.57
C ALA A 95 12.60 36.25 -0.10
N ALA A 96 13.70 36.74 0.45
CA ALA A 96 15.06 36.94 0.02
C ALA A 96 15.87 37.30 1.30
N SER A 97 17.18 37.04 1.27
CA SER A 97 18.23 37.79 2.00
C SER A 97 18.37 37.66 3.53
N GLY A 98 19.55 37.16 3.96
CA GLY A 98 20.37 37.86 4.96
C GLY A 98 20.51 37.29 6.39
N GLU A 99 21.72 36.75 6.66
CA GLU A 99 22.47 36.72 7.93
C GLU A 99 22.08 35.75 9.10
N PRO A 100 23.08 35.34 9.93
CA PRO A 100 22.96 34.26 10.92
C PRO A 100 22.86 34.77 12.37
N ALA A 101 22.13 34.06 13.25
CA ALA A 101 22.44 33.90 14.68
C ALA A 101 21.34 33.15 15.46
N GLY A 102 21.76 32.28 16.39
CA GLY A 102 21.05 32.04 17.65
C GLY A 102 20.40 30.65 17.81
N PRO A 103 20.64 29.93 18.93
CA PRO A 103 19.94 28.69 19.27
C PRO A 103 18.75 28.98 20.20
N SER A 104 17.57 28.44 19.90
CA SER A 104 16.40 28.31 20.78
C SER A 104 15.37 27.53 19.95
N GLY A 105 14.69 26.49 20.42
CA GLY A 105 14.11 26.26 21.72
C GLY A 105 12.70 25.73 21.43
N SER A 106 12.43 24.50 21.90
CA SER A 106 11.14 23.90 22.26
C SER A 106 9.86 24.17 21.44
N SER A 107 9.25 23.06 20.99
CA SER A 107 7.83 22.67 21.15
C SER A 107 6.71 23.68 20.91
N SER A 108 5.78 23.35 20.00
CA SER A 108 4.32 23.38 20.28
C SER A 108 3.50 22.80 19.12
N ASP A 109 2.63 21.86 19.47
CA ASP A 109 1.50 21.39 18.68
C ASP A 109 0.64 22.55 18.14
N LYS A 110 0.35 22.54 16.83
CA LYS A 110 -0.80 23.27 16.25
C LYS A 110 -1.39 22.48 15.09
N LEU A 111 -2.51 21.80 15.34
CA LEU A 111 -3.43 21.32 14.30
C LEU A 111 -4.25 22.52 13.79
N PRO A 112 -4.31 22.79 12.47
CA PRO A 112 -5.21 23.81 11.97
C PRO A 112 -6.65 23.29 11.92
N LEU A 113 -7.51 24.02 12.62
CA LEU A 113 -8.97 23.95 12.58
C LEU A 113 -9.45 24.18 11.15
N PHE A 114 -10.26 23.26 10.62
CA PHE A 114 -11.08 23.50 9.44
C PHE A 114 -12.09 24.62 9.75
N SER A 115 -11.77 25.87 9.38
CA SER A 115 -12.75 26.95 9.38
C SER A 115 -13.47 27.01 8.03
N HIS A 116 -14.71 26.53 8.02
CA HIS A 116 -15.87 27.07 7.31
C HIS A 116 -15.71 27.48 5.83
N ILE A 117 -16.21 26.61 4.93
CA ILE A 117 -16.80 27.07 3.67
C ILE A 117 -18.14 27.74 4.02
N THR A 118 -18.30 29.01 3.67
CA THR A 118 -19.63 29.64 3.57
C THR A 118 -19.69 30.42 2.26
N GLN A 119 -20.73 30.06 1.49
CA GLN A 119 -21.37 30.66 0.31
C GLN A 119 -20.60 30.78 -1.00
#